data_AF-A0A8T1CID1-F1
#
_entry.id   AF-A0A8T1CID1-F1
#
_cell.length_a   1.000
_cell.length_b   1.000
_cell.length_c   1.000
_cell.angle_alpha   90.00
_cell.angle_beta   90.00
_cell.angle_gamma   90.00
#
_symmetry.space_group_name_H-M   'P 1'
#
loop_
_entity.id
_entity.type
_entity.pdbx_description
1 polymer ?
#
loop_
_entity_poly.entity_id
_entity_poly.type
_entity_poly.pdbx_seq_one_letter_code
_entity_poly.pdbx_strand_id
1 'polypeptide(L)' 'MPVVIDRFYTLIALLIQLLRMGYYCVGTSLTNRVGYCKEVICKNKSRPKGVDRG' A
#
# COMPACT_ATOMS: atom_id res chain seq x y z
N MET A 1 -3.28 14.14 -15.05
CA MET A 1 -2.08 13.30 -14.81
C MET A 1 -2.14 12.76 -13.38
N PRO A 2 -2.02 11.45 -13.17
CA PRO A 2 -2.04 10.87 -11.83
C PRO A 2 -0.72 11.14 -11.10
N VAL A 3 -0.79 11.44 -9.82
CA VAL A 3 0.39 11.63 -8.96
C VAL A 3 0.82 10.27 -8.44
N VAL A 4 2.05 9.86 -8.74
CA VAL A 4 2.61 8.59 -8.26
C VAL A 4 3.33 8.84 -6.94
N ILE A 5 2.93 8.12 -5.89
CA ILE A 5 3.46 8.30 -4.54
C ILE A 5 4.10 7.00 -4.08
N ASP A 6 5.33 7.10 -3.57
CA ASP A 6 6.04 5.96 -3.00
C ASP A 6 5.45 5.51 -1.66
N ARG A 7 5.65 4.23 -1.33
CA ARG A 7 5.09 3.55 -0.14
C ARG A 7 5.42 4.23 1.19
N PHE A 8 6.56 4.90 1.27
CA PHE A 8 6.94 5.61 2.49
C PHE A 8 6.06 6.86 2.72
N TYR A 9 5.66 7.52 1.63
CA TYR A 9 4.94 8.80 1.63
C TYR A 9 3.42 8.67 1.46
N THR A 10 2.87 7.46 1.28
CA THR A 10 1.42 7.21 1.37
C THR A 10 0.94 7.32 2.82
N LEU A 11 1.07 8.50 3.43
CA LEU A 11 0.41 8.89 4.66
C LEU A 11 -1.08 9.13 4.35
N ILE A 12 -1.97 8.54 5.13
CA ILE A 12 -3.43 8.67 4.96
C ILE A 12 -3.83 10.15 4.95
N ALA A 13 -3.20 10.98 5.79
CA ALA A 13 -3.41 12.42 5.83
C ALA A 13 -3.06 13.12 4.50
N LEU A 14 -1.91 12.79 3.89
CA LEU A 14 -1.51 13.34 2.61
C LEU A 14 -2.47 12.94 1.50
N LEU A 15 -2.94 11.68 1.51
CA LEU A 15 -3.91 11.18 0.54
C LEU A 15 -5.25 11.92 0.64
N ILE A 16 -5.73 12.14 1.86
CA ILE A 16 -6.95 12.93 2.12
C ILE A 16 -6.77 14.38 1.66
N GLN A 17 -5.60 14.98 1.89
CA GLN A 17 -5.31 16.35 1.45
C GLN A 17 -5.31 16.45 -0.08
N LEU A 18 -4.66 15.50 -0.77
CA LEU A 18 -4.60 15.46 -2.23
C LEU A 18 -5.96 15.19 -2.85
N LEU A 19 -6.75 14.30 -2.25
CA LEU A 19 -8.12 14.04 -2.66
C LEU A 19 -9.00 15.29 -2.51
N ARG A 20 -8.86 16.03 -1.41
CA ARG A 20 -9.54 17.33 -1.22
C ARG A 20 -9.13 18.37 -2.27
N MET A 21 -7.89 18.32 -2.76
CA MET A 21 -7.40 19.17 -3.83
C MET A 21 -7.75 18.66 -5.24
N GLY A 22 -8.48 17.54 -5.37
CA GLY A 22 -8.92 16.99 -6.65
C GLY A 22 -7.88 16.13 -7.38
N TYR A 23 -6.78 15.77 -6.71
CA TYR A 23 -5.72 14.95 -7.30
C TYR A 23 -5.95 13.47 -7.00
N TYR A 24 -5.94 12.66 -8.06
CA TYR A 24 -5.93 11.20 -7.95
C TYR A 24 -4.49 10.70 -7.81
N CYS A 25 -4.27 9.94 -6.73
CA CYS A 25 -2.96 9.43 -6.36
C CYS A 25 -2.92 7.91 -6.52
N VAL A 26 -1.84 7.40 -7.12
CA VAL A 26 -1.59 5.96 -7.25
C VAL A 26 -0.30 5.64 -6.52
N GLY A 27 -0.33 4.68 -5.61
CA GLY A 27 0.82 4.32 -4.81
C GLY A 27 0.61 3.00 -4.08
N THR A 28 1.69 2.43 -3.56
CA THR A 28 1.59 1.23 -2.72
C THR A 28 1.48 1.64 -1.26
N SER A 29 0.69 0.97 -0.44
CA SER A 29 0.59 1.28 0.99
C SER A 29 1.41 0.30 1.84
N LEU A 30 1.88 0.74 3.01
CA LEU A 30 2.43 -0.16 4.03
C LEU A 30 1.27 -0.95 4.66
N THR A 31 1.34 -2.27 4.58
CA THR A 31 0.34 -3.18 5.17
C THR A 31 0.36 -3.22 6.70
N ASN A 32 1.39 -2.64 7.34
CA ASN A 32 1.55 -2.59 8.79
C ASN A 32 1.19 -1.20 9.36
N ARG A 33 0.01 -0.68 8.99
CA ARG A 33 -0.52 0.60 9.51
C ARG A 33 -1.82 0.37 10.27
N VAL A 34 -2.03 1.15 11.32
CA VAL A 34 -3.28 1.13 12.10
C VAL A 34 -4.45 1.49 11.18
N GLY A 35 -5.49 0.65 11.17
CA GLY A 35 -6.65 0.81 10.29
C GLY A 35 -6.55 0.14 8.91
N TYR A 36 -5.42 -0.50 8.57
CA TYR A 36 -5.33 -1.30 7.34
C TYR A 36 -6.12 -2.60 7.49
N CYS A 37 -7.01 -2.88 6.53
CA CYS A 37 -7.85 -4.08 6.57
C CYS A 37 -6.97 -5.35 6.44
N LYS A 38 -6.96 -6.17 7.48
CA LYS A 38 -6.15 -7.39 7.53
C LYS A 38 -6.63 -8.45 6.54
N GLU A 39 -7.88 -8.37 6.10
CA GLU A 39 -8.45 -9.29 5.10
C GLU A 39 -7.88 -9.07 3.70
N VAL A 40 -7.42 -7.84 3.42
CA VAL A 40 -6.77 -7.47 2.14
C VAL A 40 -5.32 -7.94 2.10
N ILE A 41 -4.73 -8.32 3.25
CA ILE A 41 -3.37 -8.87 3.28
C ILE A 41 -3.41 -10.30 2.75
N CYS A 42 -2.68 -10.55 1.66
CA CYS A 42 -2.53 -11.90 1.11
C CYS A 42 -1.94 -12.85 2.16
N LYS A 43 -2.69 -13.89 2.53
CA LYS A 43 -2.30 -14.88 3.55
C LYS A 43 -1.07 -15.69 3.17
N ASN A 44 -0.85 -15.93 1.87
CA ASN A 44 0.31 -16.65 1.32
C ASN A 44 1.39 -15.71 0.76
N LYS A 45 1.88 -14.78 1.60
CA LYS A 45 2.97 -13.88 1.20
C LYS A 45 4.35 -14.56 1.25
N SER A 46 4.47 -15.60 2.06
CA SER A 46 5.71 -16.37 2.20
C SER A 46 5.77 -17.50 1.19
N ARG A 47 6.97 -17.79 0.68
CA ARG A 47 7.18 -18.89 -0.24
C ARG A 47 6.83 -20.23 0.43
N PRO A 48 6.10 -21.13 -0.25
CA PRO A 48 5.87 -22.48 0.26
C PRO A 48 7.19 -23.18 0.59
N LYS A 49 7.19 -23.96 1.69
CA LYS A 49 8.38 -24.62 2.26
C LYS A 49 9.10 -25.58 1.30
N GLY A 50 8.45 -26.02 0.22
CA GLY A 50 8.97 -27.05 -0.70
C GLY A 50 9.53 -26.54 -2.03
N VAL A 51 9.72 -25.24 -2.20
CA VAL A 51 10.44 -24.69 -3.37
C VAL A 51 11.86 -24.38 -2.90
N ASP A 52 12.90 -24.65 -3.70
CA ASP A 52 14.31 -24.33 -3.40
C ASP A 52 14.66 -22.91 -3.83
N ARG A 53 15.49 -22.21 -3.05
CA ARG A 53 15.96 -20.87 -3.45
C ARG A 53 17.03 -21.15 -4.50
N GLY A 54 16.85 -20.59 -5.69
CA GLY A 54 17.91 -20.58 -6.70
C GLY A 54 19.16 -19.89 -6.17
#